data_AF-A0A6L8N0T5-F1
#
_entry.id   AF-A0A6L8N0T5-F1
#
_cell.length_a   1.000
_cell.length_b   1.000
_cell.length_c   1.000
_cell.angle_alpha   90.00
_cell.angle_beta   90.00
_cell.angle_gamma   90.00
#
_symmetry.space_group_name_H-M   'P 1'
#
loop_
_entity.id
_entity.type
_entity.pdbx_description
1 polymer ?
#
loop_
_entity_poly.entity_id
_entity_poly.type
_entity_poly.pdbx_seq_one_letter_code
_entity_poly.pdbx_strand_id
1 'polypeptide(L)'
;MLLSTVTPAELTDATLRVTVRTGRVGAVVRAAEDTVGSDWLAASAEASATAVLPGIPADATSVRLIAFAPGESDAELKIRLAGPRGTIVPAGHESVRVKAGTVTSVDLKGVTRGEAGSLLLDPAEPDRPTPFVAALRVVRGTGTAREVAYIPAAGPVGDRASTADNRSTGTTLTLAAPTGAARVRVTVSPPGPAGAAPSVRMYTVAAGTTLAVVPAAPGGPKSTYALTVETVSGGPVHAARTLAPPLGPVRMFTVQTLSDDRANVPVPEAERDLSVLDD
;
A
#
# COMPACT_ATOMS: atom_id res chain seq x y z
N MET A 1 10.89 -12.07 -17.28
CA MET A 1 12.36 -11.94 -17.19
C MET A 1 12.79 -12.45 -15.83
N LEU A 2 13.83 -13.27 -15.73
CA LEU A 2 14.37 -13.75 -14.45
C LEU A 2 15.51 -12.82 -13.99
N LEU A 3 15.71 -12.66 -12.68
CA LEU A 3 16.79 -11.80 -12.17
C LEU A 3 18.18 -12.26 -12.64
N SER A 4 18.36 -13.58 -12.79
CA SER A 4 19.59 -14.19 -13.33
C SER A 4 19.95 -13.76 -14.75
N THR A 5 19.00 -13.20 -15.50
CA THR A 5 19.26 -12.62 -16.83
C THR A 5 19.78 -11.18 -16.78
N VAL A 6 19.74 -10.54 -15.60
CA VAL A 6 20.26 -9.18 -15.34
C VAL A 6 21.60 -9.23 -14.62
N THR A 7 21.75 -10.14 -13.66
CA THR A 7 22.97 -10.28 -12.85
C THR A 7 23.18 -11.74 -12.44
N PRO A 8 24.43 -12.25 -12.46
CA PRO A 8 24.76 -13.57 -11.92
C PRO A 8 24.93 -13.57 -10.40
N ALA A 9 24.94 -12.40 -9.75
CA ALA A 9 25.15 -12.30 -8.31
C ALA A 9 23.90 -12.73 -7.52
N GLU A 10 24.12 -13.47 -6.45
CA GLU A 10 23.09 -13.71 -5.44
C GLU A 10 22.90 -12.45 -4.60
N LEU A 11 21.70 -11.88 -4.65
CA LEU A 11 21.34 -10.65 -3.92
C LEU A 11 20.32 -10.99 -2.84
N THR A 12 20.62 -10.65 -1.59
CA THR A 12 19.68 -10.81 -0.48
C THR A 12 18.51 -9.83 -0.58
N ASP A 13 18.80 -8.57 -0.94
CA ASP A 13 17.81 -7.53 -1.17
C ASP A 13 18.17 -6.80 -2.47
N ALA A 14 17.16 -6.38 -3.24
CA ALA A 14 17.35 -5.68 -4.50
C ALA A 14 16.29 -4.60 -4.68
N THR A 15 16.67 -3.52 -5.37
CA THR A 15 15.74 -2.52 -5.90
C THR A 15 15.87 -2.50 -7.42
N LEU A 16 14.74 -2.53 -8.12
CA LEU A 16 14.71 -2.52 -9.59
C LEU A 16 14.14 -1.20 -10.08
N ARG A 17 14.87 -0.54 -10.98
CA ARG A 17 14.36 0.60 -11.76
C ARG A 17 14.07 0.15 -13.18
N VAL A 18 12.81 0.20 -13.57
CA VAL A 18 12.39 -0.09 -14.95
C VAL A 18 12.27 1.24 -15.70
N THR A 19 12.99 1.37 -16.82
CA THR A 19 12.94 2.56 -17.68
C THR A 19 12.50 2.14 -19.08
N VAL A 20 11.52 2.85 -19.64
CA VAL A 20 11.06 2.64 -21.02
C VAL A 20 11.48 3.84 -21.87
N ARG A 21 12.14 3.60 -23.01
CA ARG A 21 12.54 4.66 -23.95
C ARG A 21 11.44 4.98 -24.96
N THR A 22 10.68 3.97 -25.36
CA THR A 22 9.60 4.08 -26.35
C THR A 22 8.43 3.20 -25.91
N GLY A 23 7.20 3.73 -25.93
CA GLY A 23 5.99 2.99 -25.55
C GLY A 23 5.69 3.02 -24.04
N ARG A 24 4.92 2.03 -23.57
CA ARG A 24 4.50 1.89 -22.16
C ARG A 24 4.78 0.47 -21.67
N VAL A 25 5.25 0.32 -20.44
CA VAL A 25 5.51 -0.97 -19.79
C VAL A 25 4.77 -1.01 -18.46
N GLY A 26 3.98 -2.07 -18.23
CA GLY A 26 3.53 -2.46 -16.91
C GLY A 26 4.47 -3.51 -16.35
N ALA A 27 5.19 -3.19 -15.27
CA ALA A 27 6.13 -4.10 -14.64
C ALA A 27 5.64 -4.48 -13.24
N VAL A 28 5.67 -5.79 -12.95
CA VAL A 28 5.44 -6.36 -11.62
C VAL A 28 6.53 -7.41 -11.37
N VAL A 29 7.02 -7.48 -10.14
CA VAL A 29 8.06 -8.44 -9.75
C VAL A 29 7.42 -9.56 -8.95
N ARG A 30 7.65 -10.80 -9.33
CA ARG A 30 7.33 -11.95 -8.47
C ARG A 30 8.57 -12.33 -7.68
N ALA A 31 8.44 -12.41 -6.36
CA ALA A 31 9.46 -12.98 -5.50
C ALA A 31 8.94 -14.29 -4.91
N ALA A 32 9.76 -15.34 -4.93
CA ALA A 32 9.43 -16.66 -4.43
C ALA A 32 10.57 -17.17 -3.55
N GLU A 33 10.21 -17.71 -2.38
CA GLU A 33 11.11 -18.27 -1.38
C GLU A 33 10.66 -19.69 -1.05
N ASP A 34 11.52 -20.67 -1.27
CA ASP A 34 11.18 -22.11 -1.22
C ASP A 34 10.48 -22.55 0.08
N THR A 35 10.81 -21.91 1.21
CA THR A 35 10.30 -22.30 2.54
C THR A 35 9.32 -21.30 3.15
N VAL A 36 9.05 -20.17 2.48
CA VAL A 36 8.21 -19.10 3.00
C VAL A 36 7.02 -18.80 2.10
N GLY A 37 7.13 -18.93 0.79
CA GLY A 37 6.02 -18.67 -0.13
C GLY A 37 6.37 -17.70 -1.26
N SER A 38 5.37 -17.13 -1.93
CA SER A 38 5.59 -16.19 -3.03
C SER A 38 4.48 -15.16 -3.17
N ASP A 39 4.84 -13.92 -3.50
CA ASP A 39 3.88 -12.86 -3.79
C ASP A 39 4.43 -11.91 -4.87
N TRP A 40 3.56 -11.03 -5.34
CA TRP A 40 3.88 -10.00 -6.33
C TRP A 40 4.14 -8.66 -5.65
N LEU A 41 5.24 -8.02 -6.02
CA LEU A 41 5.56 -6.65 -5.69
C LEU A 41 5.20 -5.74 -6.88
N ALA A 42 4.20 -4.89 -6.67
CA ALA A 42 3.89 -3.79 -7.57
C ALA A 42 4.94 -2.68 -7.50
N ALA A 43 4.92 -1.77 -8.48
CA ALA A 43 5.78 -0.59 -8.45
C ALA A 43 5.53 0.25 -7.18
N SER A 44 6.62 0.74 -6.59
CA SER A 44 6.54 1.72 -5.52
C SER A 44 6.07 3.07 -6.06
N ALA A 45 5.55 3.91 -5.16
CA ALA A 45 5.35 5.32 -5.44
C ALA A 45 6.66 5.99 -5.90
N GLU A 46 6.53 7.13 -6.56
CA GLU A 46 7.70 7.90 -7.00
C GLU A 46 8.62 8.24 -5.83
N ALA A 47 9.91 8.34 -6.11
CA ALA A 47 10.90 8.67 -5.10
C ALA A 47 10.56 10.00 -4.43
N SER A 48 10.42 9.98 -3.12
CA SER A 48 9.97 11.12 -2.32
C SER A 48 10.75 11.19 -1.01
N ALA A 49 10.72 12.35 -0.37
CA ALA A 49 11.31 12.57 0.94
C ALA A 49 10.53 11.91 2.09
N THR A 50 9.30 11.48 1.83
CA THR A 50 8.43 10.80 2.78
C THR A 50 7.77 9.61 2.10
N ALA A 51 7.48 8.56 2.85
CA ALA A 51 6.78 7.40 2.32
C ALA A 51 5.82 6.81 3.34
N VAL A 52 4.72 6.24 2.84
CA VAL A 52 3.74 5.48 3.62
C VAL A 52 3.61 4.10 3.02
N LEU A 53 3.75 3.08 3.85
CA LEU A 53 3.63 1.66 3.47
C LEU A 53 2.43 1.07 4.23
N PRO A 54 1.20 1.20 3.68
CA PRO A 54 -0.04 0.85 4.37
C PRO A 54 -0.32 -0.65 4.36
N GLY A 55 -1.01 -1.15 5.39
CA GLY A 55 -1.60 -2.51 5.36
C GLY A 55 -0.74 -3.62 5.96
N ILE A 56 0.16 -3.30 6.91
CA ILE A 56 0.90 -4.33 7.65
C ILE A 56 -0.11 -5.12 8.52
N PRO A 57 -0.28 -6.43 8.30
CA PRO A 57 -1.24 -7.23 9.06
C PRO A 57 -0.88 -7.33 10.54
N ALA A 58 -1.90 -7.40 11.40
CA ALA A 58 -1.77 -7.50 12.85
C ALA A 58 -0.88 -8.68 13.31
N ASP A 59 -0.96 -9.79 12.59
CA ASP A 59 -0.26 -11.05 12.85
C ASP A 59 1.04 -11.21 12.04
N ALA A 60 1.61 -10.13 11.53
CA ALA A 60 2.95 -10.13 10.93
C ALA A 60 3.99 -10.60 11.96
N THR A 61 4.73 -11.65 11.63
CA THR A 61 5.79 -12.22 12.47
C THR A 61 7.16 -11.65 12.15
N SER A 62 7.35 -11.13 10.93
CA SER A 62 8.54 -10.39 10.52
C SER A 62 8.16 -9.31 9.52
N VAL A 63 8.72 -8.11 9.69
CA VAL A 63 8.61 -6.99 8.77
C VAL A 63 10.03 -6.50 8.50
N ARG A 64 10.47 -6.57 7.24
CA ARG A 64 11.75 -6.03 6.79
C ARG A 64 11.48 -4.84 5.88
N LEU A 65 12.03 -3.68 6.22
CA LEU A 65 12.06 -2.51 5.34
C LEU A 65 13.23 -2.65 4.37
N ILE A 66 12.98 -2.39 3.10
CA ILE A 66 14.01 -2.25 2.06
C ILE A 66 13.83 -0.86 1.44
N ALA A 67 14.91 -0.07 1.40
CA ALA A 67 14.90 1.30 0.92
C ALA A 67 16.11 1.60 0.02
N PHE A 68 15.94 2.56 -0.89
CA PHE A 68 16.97 2.98 -1.84
C PHE A 68 16.86 4.48 -2.12
N ALA A 69 17.98 5.20 -2.02
CA ALA A 69 18.07 6.61 -2.38
C ALA A 69 18.69 6.73 -3.79
N PRO A 70 17.91 7.08 -4.84
CA PRO A 70 18.39 7.10 -6.22
C PRO A 70 19.26 8.31 -6.57
N GLY A 71 19.36 9.32 -5.70
CA GLY A 71 20.20 10.49 -5.90
C GLY A 71 21.63 10.31 -5.39
N GLU A 72 22.36 11.42 -5.30
CA GLU A 72 23.77 11.47 -4.87
C GLU A 72 23.94 11.71 -3.36
N SER A 73 22.85 11.94 -2.62
CA SER A 73 22.85 12.21 -1.19
C SER A 73 22.24 11.07 -0.41
N ASP A 74 22.74 10.85 0.81
CA ASP A 74 22.15 9.89 1.73
C ASP A 74 20.81 10.42 2.25
N ALA A 75 19.89 9.51 2.55
CA ALA A 75 18.62 9.82 3.20
C ALA A 75 18.63 9.34 4.64
N GLU A 76 18.53 10.25 5.60
CA GLU A 76 18.34 9.92 7.01
C GLU A 76 16.83 9.88 7.30
N LEU A 77 16.30 8.71 7.64
CA LEU A 77 14.86 8.49 7.76
C LEU A 77 14.48 8.15 9.21
N LYS A 78 13.48 8.85 9.74
CA LYS A 78 12.75 8.44 10.94
C LYS A 78 11.74 7.35 10.58
N ILE A 79 11.71 6.28 11.37
CA ILE A 79 10.77 5.18 11.17
C ILE A 79 9.69 5.23 12.26
N ARG A 80 8.43 5.27 11.85
CA ARG A 80 7.27 5.23 12.77
C ARG A 80 6.27 4.20 12.29
N LEU A 81 5.61 3.52 13.22
CA LEU A 81 4.46 2.65 12.94
C LEU A 81 3.18 3.36 13.40
N ALA A 82 2.29 3.67 12.47
CA ALA A 82 0.93 4.11 12.79
C ALA A 82 0.04 2.90 13.08
N GLY A 83 -0.37 2.72 14.33
CA GLY A 83 -1.36 1.74 14.76
C GLY A 83 -2.74 2.36 14.99
N PRO A 84 -3.71 1.61 15.55
CA PRO A 84 -5.08 2.08 15.78
C PRO A 84 -5.18 3.22 16.80
N ARG A 85 -4.22 3.33 17.71
CA ARG A 85 -4.23 4.29 18.84
C ARG A 85 -3.21 5.42 18.71
N GLY A 86 -2.43 5.46 17.64
CA GLY A 86 -1.40 6.47 17.41
C GLY A 86 -0.14 5.90 16.76
N THR A 87 0.90 6.73 16.67
CA THR A 87 2.20 6.32 16.14
C THR A 87 3.15 5.89 17.25
N ILE A 88 3.89 4.82 17.02
CA ILE A 88 5.00 4.38 17.86
C ILE A 88 6.30 4.38 17.07
N VAL A 89 7.43 4.51 17.76
CA VAL A 89 8.76 4.31 17.15
C VAL A 89 9.19 2.87 17.40
N PRO A 90 9.52 2.07 16.36
CA PRO A 90 10.06 0.73 16.54
C PRO A 90 11.39 0.77 17.31
N ALA A 91 11.51 -0.06 18.35
CA ALA A 91 12.69 -0.05 19.23
C ALA A 91 13.98 -0.40 18.47
N GLY A 92 15.02 0.42 18.64
CA GLY A 92 16.32 0.22 17.99
C GLY A 92 16.36 0.60 16.51
N HIS A 93 15.29 1.21 16.01
CA HIS A 93 15.15 1.66 14.62
C HIS A 93 14.55 3.08 14.55
N GLU A 94 15.00 3.96 15.44
CA GLU A 94 14.52 5.34 15.52
C GLU A 94 14.90 6.14 14.27
N SER A 95 16.09 5.89 13.73
CA SER A 95 16.60 6.46 12.49
C SER A 95 17.32 5.40 11.65
N VAL A 96 17.16 5.43 10.33
CA VAL A 96 17.98 4.67 9.39
C VAL A 96 18.61 5.58 8.36
N ARG A 97 19.91 5.38 8.12
CA ARG A 97 20.64 5.99 7.03
C ARG A 97 20.55 5.13 5.79
N VAL A 98 19.91 5.63 4.74
CA VAL A 98 19.90 5.03 3.41
C VAL A 98 21.01 5.66 2.59
N LYS A 99 22.08 4.91 2.35
CA LYS A 99 23.21 5.40 1.57
C LYS A 99 22.82 5.59 0.09
N ALA A 100 23.23 6.71 -0.50
CA ALA A 100 23.05 7.02 -1.91
C ALA A 100 23.49 5.85 -2.81
N GLY A 101 22.66 5.49 -3.79
CA GLY A 101 22.96 4.44 -4.75
C GLY A 101 23.08 3.02 -4.17
N THR A 102 22.73 2.81 -2.90
CA THR A 102 22.85 1.51 -2.22
C THR A 102 21.53 1.07 -1.61
N VAL A 103 21.21 -0.22 -1.73
CA VAL A 103 20.05 -0.82 -1.06
C VAL A 103 20.34 -0.93 0.44
N THR A 104 19.43 -0.40 1.25
CA THR A 104 19.49 -0.46 2.71
C THR A 104 18.31 -1.27 3.23
N SER A 105 18.56 -2.18 4.17
CA SER A 105 17.52 -3.04 4.73
C SER A 105 17.53 -3.01 6.26
N VAL A 106 16.33 -3.03 6.86
CA VAL A 106 16.13 -2.99 8.31
C VAL A 106 15.12 -4.06 8.71
N ASP A 107 15.47 -4.93 9.66
CA ASP A 107 14.54 -5.91 10.22
C ASP A 107 13.81 -5.34 11.43
N LEU A 108 12.54 -4.99 11.24
CA LEU A 108 11.66 -4.44 12.27
C LEU A 108 10.97 -5.54 13.10
N LYS A 109 11.19 -6.83 12.77
CA LYS A 109 10.59 -8.00 13.43
C LYS A 109 9.05 -7.90 13.48
N GLY A 110 8.40 -8.46 14.49
CA GLY A 110 6.95 -8.38 14.73
C GLY A 110 6.51 -7.01 15.28
N VAL A 111 6.78 -5.94 14.53
CA VAL A 111 6.59 -4.54 14.96
C VAL A 111 5.14 -4.19 15.30
N THR A 112 4.17 -4.90 14.72
CA THR A 112 2.72 -4.68 14.88
C THR A 112 2.18 -5.05 16.25
N ARG A 113 2.83 -5.98 16.96
CA ARG A 113 2.42 -6.47 18.29
C ARG A 113 0.92 -6.82 18.39
N GLY A 114 0.35 -7.39 17.34
CA GLY A 114 -1.06 -7.80 17.30
C GLY A 114 -2.05 -6.71 16.83
N GLU A 115 -1.58 -5.51 16.46
CA GLU A 115 -2.41 -4.45 15.91
C GLU A 115 -1.99 -4.15 14.46
N ALA A 116 -2.93 -4.16 13.52
CA ALA A 116 -2.64 -3.81 12.13
C ALA A 116 -2.15 -2.36 12.03
N GLY A 117 -1.22 -2.09 11.13
CA GLY A 117 -0.56 -0.79 11.08
C GLY A 117 -0.02 -0.42 9.71
N SER A 118 0.62 0.74 9.66
CA SER A 118 1.25 1.29 8.47
C SER A 118 2.60 1.88 8.85
N LEU A 119 3.64 1.62 8.06
CA LEU A 119 4.94 2.23 8.29
C LEU A 119 4.96 3.64 7.68
N LEU A 120 5.42 4.61 8.46
CA LEU A 120 5.65 5.99 8.05
C LEU A 120 7.15 6.23 8.05
N LEU A 121 7.65 6.78 6.96
CA LEU A 121 9.04 7.18 6.78
C LEU A 121 9.08 8.68 6.52
N ASP A 122 9.76 9.41 7.40
CA ASP A 122 9.91 10.87 7.34
C ASP A 122 11.40 11.23 7.35
N PRO A 123 11.80 12.38 6.81
CA PRO A 123 13.18 12.82 6.91
C PRO A 123 13.53 13.09 8.39
N ALA A 124 14.70 12.64 8.82
CA ALA A 124 15.23 12.96 10.14
C ALA A 124 15.45 14.47 10.28
N GLU A 125 15.90 15.11 9.21
CA GLU A 125 16.15 16.55 9.03
C GLU A 125 15.15 17.14 7.99
N PRO A 126 14.04 17.74 8.42
CA PRO A 126 13.00 18.22 7.49
C PRO A 126 13.44 19.36 6.56
N ASP A 127 14.51 20.08 6.88
CA ASP A 127 15.10 21.17 6.11
C ASP A 127 16.02 20.68 4.99
N ARG A 128 16.46 19.41 5.03
CA ARG A 128 17.31 18.77 4.01
C ARG A 128 16.76 17.40 3.58
N PRO A 129 15.55 17.34 3.01
CA PRO A 129 14.95 16.08 2.61
C PRO A 129 15.65 15.46 1.39
N THR A 130 15.99 14.17 1.49
CA THR A 130 16.53 13.39 0.36
C THR A 130 15.47 12.41 -0.17
N PRO A 131 15.17 12.40 -1.49
CA PRO A 131 14.23 11.44 -2.06
C PRO A 131 14.71 9.99 -1.98
N PHE A 132 13.79 9.07 -1.69
CA PHE A 132 14.03 7.63 -1.66
C PHE A 132 12.80 6.85 -2.13
N VAL A 133 12.99 5.56 -2.43
CA VAL A 133 11.92 4.58 -2.60
C VAL A 133 12.01 3.52 -1.51
N ALA A 134 10.88 2.92 -1.16
CA ALA A 134 10.82 1.87 -0.14
C ALA A 134 9.76 0.81 -0.45
N ALA A 135 9.97 -0.38 0.10
CA ALA A 135 9.01 -1.46 0.18
C ALA A 135 9.22 -2.27 1.47
N LEU A 136 8.18 -2.98 1.92
CA LEU A 136 8.28 -3.96 3.00
C LEU A 136 8.23 -5.36 2.42
N ARG A 137 9.02 -6.25 3.01
CA ARG A 137 8.78 -7.69 3.00
C ARG A 137 8.12 -8.06 4.31
N VAL A 138 6.93 -8.67 4.25
CA VAL A 138 6.14 -9.04 5.42
C VAL A 138 5.92 -10.54 5.43
N VAL A 139 6.23 -11.19 6.55
CA VAL A 139 5.98 -12.61 6.76
C VAL A 139 4.89 -12.78 7.81
N ARG A 140 3.96 -13.70 7.56
CA ARG A 140 2.97 -14.18 8.53
C ARG A 140 3.16 -15.67 8.79
N GLY A 141 2.62 -16.14 9.92
CA GLY A 141 2.68 -17.55 10.30
C GLY A 141 4.01 -17.97 10.93
N THR A 142 4.11 -19.26 11.26
CA THR A 142 5.23 -19.86 12.00
C THR A 142 5.58 -21.25 11.46
N GLY A 143 6.75 -21.77 11.84
CA GLY A 143 7.23 -23.08 11.37
C GLY A 143 7.23 -23.18 9.84
N THR A 144 6.63 -24.24 9.30
CA THR A 144 6.44 -24.47 7.86
C THR A 144 5.15 -23.84 7.30
N ALA A 145 4.28 -23.30 8.15
CA ALA A 145 3.04 -22.63 7.76
C ALA A 145 3.24 -21.11 7.72
N ARG A 146 4.20 -20.67 6.91
CA ARG A 146 4.52 -19.26 6.69
C ARG A 146 4.07 -18.84 5.31
N GLU A 147 3.82 -17.55 5.16
CA GLU A 147 3.57 -16.91 3.87
C GLU A 147 4.26 -15.54 3.85
N VAL A 148 4.62 -15.05 2.67
CA VAL A 148 5.23 -13.73 2.46
C VAL A 148 4.33 -12.86 1.59
N ALA A 149 4.30 -11.56 1.88
CA ALA A 149 3.74 -10.53 1.01
C ALA A 149 4.65 -9.32 0.95
N TYR A 150 4.47 -8.50 -0.08
CA TYR A 150 5.26 -7.27 -0.27
C TYR A 150 4.36 -6.04 -0.28
N ILE A 151 4.77 -5.00 0.44
CA ILE A 151 4.03 -3.73 0.55
C ILE A 151 4.92 -2.61 0.02
N PRO A 152 4.72 -2.12 -1.20
CA PRO A 152 5.43 -0.94 -1.67
C PRO A 152 4.99 0.32 -0.92
N ALA A 153 5.83 1.35 -0.89
CA ALA A 153 5.34 2.69 -0.59
C ALA A 153 4.27 3.08 -1.61
N ALA A 154 3.20 3.69 -1.13
CA ALA A 154 2.03 4.01 -1.94
C ALA A 154 1.62 5.47 -1.76
N GLY A 155 1.17 6.08 -2.86
CA GLY A 155 0.47 7.36 -2.79
C GLY A 155 -0.87 7.23 -2.07
N PRO A 156 -1.47 8.34 -1.63
CA PRO A 156 -2.80 8.31 -1.04
C PRO A 156 -3.85 7.85 -2.06
N VAL A 157 -5.05 7.54 -1.56
CA VAL A 157 -6.24 7.19 -2.35
C VAL A 157 -6.59 8.26 -3.39
N GLY A 158 -6.21 9.52 -3.16
CA GLY A 158 -6.54 10.64 -4.04
C GLY A 158 -8.06 10.86 -4.09
N ASP A 159 -8.59 11.08 -5.29
CA ASP A 159 -10.04 11.27 -5.52
C ASP A 159 -10.80 9.98 -5.23
N ARG A 160 -10.34 8.87 -5.81
CA ARG A 160 -10.84 7.53 -5.51
C ARG A 160 -9.82 6.45 -5.82
N ALA A 161 -9.93 5.32 -5.12
CA ALA A 161 -9.23 4.10 -5.46
C ALA A 161 -10.20 2.91 -5.42
N SER A 162 -10.10 2.01 -6.40
CA SER A 162 -11.00 0.87 -6.54
C SER A 162 -10.25 -0.45 -6.54
N THR A 163 -10.83 -1.49 -5.93
CA THR A 163 -10.30 -2.85 -5.99
C THR A 163 -11.41 -3.88 -6.09
N ALA A 164 -11.28 -4.82 -7.03
CA ALA A 164 -12.23 -5.90 -7.28
C ALA A 164 -11.77 -7.21 -6.65
N ASP A 165 -12.65 -8.21 -6.62
CA ASP A 165 -12.35 -9.55 -6.07
C ASP A 165 -12.12 -9.59 -4.55
N ASN A 166 -12.76 -8.69 -3.82
CA ASN A 166 -12.88 -8.81 -2.37
C ASN A 166 -13.77 -10.01 -2.05
N ARG A 167 -13.44 -10.71 -0.97
CA ARG A 167 -14.09 -11.95 -0.55
C ARG A 167 -14.92 -11.74 0.71
N SER A 168 -16.02 -12.48 0.83
CA SER A 168 -16.85 -12.59 2.02
C SER A 168 -16.07 -12.91 3.31
N THR A 169 -14.97 -13.64 3.18
CA THR A 169 -14.03 -13.96 4.27
C THR A 169 -12.60 -13.66 3.84
N GLY A 170 -11.77 -13.23 4.80
CA GLY A 170 -10.35 -12.96 4.54
C GLY A 170 -10.05 -11.61 3.87
N THR A 171 -11.03 -10.72 3.69
CA THR A 171 -10.78 -9.34 3.24
C THR A 171 -10.64 -8.41 4.44
N THR A 172 -9.55 -7.66 4.49
CA THR A 172 -9.37 -6.53 5.41
C THR A 172 -8.97 -5.29 4.61
N LEU A 173 -9.67 -4.18 4.84
CA LEU A 173 -9.30 -2.87 4.33
C LEU A 173 -8.59 -2.09 5.44
N THR A 174 -7.41 -1.58 5.15
CA THR A 174 -6.63 -0.74 6.06
C THR A 174 -6.60 0.68 5.53
N LEU A 175 -6.87 1.65 6.40
CA LEU A 175 -6.93 3.08 6.11
C LEU A 175 -5.98 3.82 7.07
N ALA A 176 -4.97 4.49 6.55
CA ALA A 176 -3.97 5.23 7.33
C ALA A 176 -4.06 6.72 7.04
N ALA A 177 -4.11 7.55 8.09
CA ALA A 177 -4.21 8.99 7.99
C ALA A 177 -2.99 9.64 8.67
N PRO A 178 -1.81 9.67 8.01
CA PRO A 178 -0.53 9.93 8.66
C PRO A 178 -0.37 11.35 9.21
N THR A 179 -0.96 12.36 8.54
CA THR A 179 -0.71 13.78 8.82
C THR A 179 -1.92 14.55 9.33
N GLY A 180 -3.12 14.01 9.21
CA GLY A 180 -4.35 14.66 9.68
C GLY A 180 -5.52 13.68 9.72
N ALA A 181 -6.50 13.96 10.58
CA ALA A 181 -7.71 13.15 10.63
C ALA A 181 -8.48 13.27 9.31
N ALA A 182 -9.18 12.21 8.92
CA ALA A 182 -9.86 12.15 7.64
C ALA A 182 -11.19 11.40 7.74
N ARG A 183 -12.12 11.76 6.86
CA ARG A 183 -13.38 11.06 6.68
C ARG A 183 -13.37 10.35 5.33
N VAL A 184 -13.53 9.03 5.37
CA VAL A 184 -13.40 8.14 4.21
C VAL A 184 -14.75 7.53 3.89
N ARG A 185 -15.15 7.59 2.63
CA ARG A 185 -16.29 6.83 2.12
C ARG A 185 -15.78 5.53 1.53
N VAL A 186 -16.39 4.43 1.94
CA VAL A 186 -16.14 3.10 1.37
C VAL A 186 -17.45 2.58 0.79
N THR A 187 -17.45 2.36 -0.51
CA THR A 187 -18.57 1.84 -1.28
C THR A 187 -18.30 0.37 -1.59
N VAL A 188 -19.21 -0.51 -1.19
CA VAL A 188 -19.20 -1.94 -1.46
C VAL A 188 -20.17 -2.22 -2.60
N SER A 189 -19.64 -2.58 -3.76
CA SER A 189 -20.41 -2.87 -4.96
C SER A 189 -20.56 -4.38 -5.15
N PRO A 190 -21.78 -4.94 -5.12
CA PRO A 190 -22.02 -6.36 -5.35
C PRO A 190 -21.69 -6.79 -6.79
N PRO A 191 -21.48 -8.11 -7.02
CA PRO A 191 -21.38 -8.65 -8.38
C PRO A 191 -22.80 -8.72 -8.97
N GLY A 192 -22.95 -8.46 -10.27
CA GLY A 192 -24.26 -8.59 -10.92
C GLY A 192 -24.46 -7.63 -12.08
N PRO A 193 -25.67 -7.64 -12.69
CA PRO A 193 -26.01 -6.71 -13.76
C PRO A 193 -25.91 -5.26 -13.28
N ALA A 194 -25.68 -4.35 -14.23
CA ALA A 194 -25.64 -2.92 -13.95
C ALA A 194 -26.90 -2.50 -13.16
N GLY A 195 -26.69 -1.92 -11.96
CA GLY A 195 -27.77 -1.44 -11.10
C GLY A 195 -27.97 -2.20 -9.78
N ALA A 196 -27.22 -3.28 -9.50
CA ALA A 196 -27.22 -3.86 -8.16
C ALA A 196 -26.75 -2.82 -7.13
N ALA A 197 -27.61 -2.52 -6.15
CA ALA A 197 -27.42 -1.37 -5.26
C ALA A 197 -26.14 -1.52 -4.42
N PRO A 198 -25.17 -0.59 -4.52
CA PRO A 198 -24.02 -0.61 -3.64
C PRO A 198 -24.42 -0.22 -2.22
N SER A 199 -23.67 -0.70 -1.23
CA SER A 199 -23.79 -0.21 0.14
C SER A 199 -22.63 0.75 0.43
N VAL A 200 -22.90 1.79 1.21
CA VAL A 200 -21.92 2.85 1.51
C VAL A 200 -21.72 2.93 3.02
N ARG A 201 -20.47 3.03 3.46
CA ARG A 201 -20.12 3.29 4.85
C ARG A 201 -19.11 4.42 4.94
N MET A 202 -19.33 5.30 5.91
CA MET A 202 -18.40 6.36 6.26
C MET A 202 -17.53 5.89 7.44
N TYR A 203 -16.22 6.10 7.32
CA TYR A 203 -15.25 5.86 8.38
C TYR A 203 -14.56 7.17 8.74
N THR A 204 -14.28 7.36 10.02
CA THR A 204 -13.41 8.43 10.50
C THR A 204 -12.08 7.80 10.90
N VAL A 205 -10.99 8.28 10.33
CA VAL A 205 -9.63 7.86 10.67
C VAL A 205 -8.97 9.01 11.42
N ALA A 206 -8.47 8.74 12.62
CA ALA A 206 -7.80 9.76 13.42
C ALA A 206 -6.41 10.09 12.85
N ALA A 207 -5.91 11.30 13.14
CA ALA A 207 -4.58 11.71 12.72
C ALA A 207 -3.51 10.79 13.32
N GLY A 208 -2.53 10.38 12.52
CA GLY A 208 -1.43 9.51 12.95
C GLY A 208 -1.85 8.08 13.27
N THR A 209 -3.04 7.62 12.82
CA THR A 209 -3.51 6.26 13.09
C THR A 209 -3.75 5.46 11.81
N THR A 210 -3.83 4.15 12.02
CA THR A 210 -4.27 3.17 11.01
C THR A 210 -5.53 2.48 11.51
N LEU A 211 -6.61 2.57 10.74
CA LEU A 211 -7.86 1.87 10.97
C LEU A 211 -7.94 0.64 10.06
N ALA A 212 -8.07 -0.55 10.64
CA ALA A 212 -8.38 -1.78 9.91
C ALA A 212 -9.86 -2.13 10.04
N VAL A 213 -10.53 -2.41 8.92
CA VAL A 213 -11.96 -2.73 8.87
C VAL A 213 -12.19 -3.96 7.99
N VAL A 214 -13.18 -4.76 8.37
CA VAL A 214 -13.70 -5.84 7.52
C VAL A 214 -14.96 -5.31 6.85
N PRO A 215 -14.95 -5.05 5.53
CA PRO A 215 -16.15 -4.59 4.84
C PRO A 215 -17.25 -5.64 4.90
N ALA A 216 -18.49 -5.19 5.08
CA ALA A 216 -19.64 -6.08 5.06
C ALA A 216 -19.88 -6.57 3.63
N ALA A 217 -19.60 -7.85 3.38
CA ALA A 217 -19.77 -8.43 2.06
C ALA A 217 -21.27 -8.47 1.68
N PRO A 218 -21.61 -8.16 0.42
CA PRO A 218 -22.98 -8.30 -0.05
C PRO A 218 -23.28 -9.78 -0.29
N GLY A 219 -24.46 -10.25 0.12
CA GLY A 219 -24.93 -11.61 -0.15
C GLY A 219 -24.32 -12.69 0.76
N GLY A 220 -24.16 -13.91 0.21
CA GLY A 220 -23.84 -15.12 0.99
C GLY A 220 -22.35 -15.42 1.20
N PRO A 221 -22.00 -16.51 1.91
CA PRO A 221 -20.64 -16.83 2.35
C PRO A 221 -19.58 -17.03 1.25
N LYS A 222 -19.97 -17.09 -0.03
CA LYS A 222 -19.07 -17.22 -1.18
C LYS A 222 -19.12 -16.01 -2.12
N SER A 223 -19.68 -14.88 -1.67
CA SER A 223 -19.77 -13.68 -2.50
C SER A 223 -18.41 -13.03 -2.71
N THR A 224 -18.27 -12.42 -3.89
CA THR A 224 -17.19 -11.48 -4.20
C THR A 224 -17.78 -10.08 -4.36
N TYR A 225 -16.99 -9.04 -4.20
CA TYR A 225 -17.44 -7.66 -4.37
C TYR A 225 -16.29 -6.73 -4.75
N ALA A 226 -16.62 -5.54 -5.22
CA ALA A 226 -15.67 -4.45 -5.41
C ALA A 226 -15.76 -3.44 -4.25
N LEU A 227 -14.64 -2.83 -3.94
CA LEU A 227 -14.53 -1.70 -3.03
C LEU A 227 -14.13 -0.47 -3.83
N THR A 228 -14.79 0.65 -3.58
CA THR A 228 -14.33 1.99 -3.95
C THR A 228 -14.12 2.78 -2.68
N VAL A 229 -12.94 3.40 -2.55
CA VAL A 229 -12.52 4.18 -1.39
C VAL A 229 -12.32 5.61 -1.85
N GLU A 230 -12.90 6.57 -1.14
CA GLU A 230 -12.81 8.00 -1.44
C GLU A 230 -12.47 8.77 -0.15
N THR A 231 -11.49 9.67 -0.22
CA THR A 231 -11.23 10.61 0.89
C THR A 231 -12.18 11.79 0.75
N VAL A 232 -13.17 11.91 1.63
CA VAL A 232 -14.23 12.92 1.52
C VAL A 232 -13.82 14.26 2.14
N SER A 233 -13.05 14.22 3.22
CA SER A 233 -12.51 15.42 3.86
C SER A 233 -11.34 15.11 4.79
N GLY A 234 -10.56 16.13 5.13
CA GLY A 234 -9.45 16.05 6.08
C GLY A 234 -8.09 15.84 5.42
N GLY A 235 -7.20 15.12 6.10
CA GLY A 235 -5.86 14.80 5.59
C GLY A 235 -5.85 13.68 4.53
N PRO A 236 -4.72 13.49 3.82
CA PRO A 236 -4.58 12.41 2.85
C PRO A 236 -4.70 11.05 3.54
N VAL A 237 -5.44 10.12 2.92
CA VAL A 237 -5.58 8.74 3.39
C VAL A 237 -4.86 7.80 2.45
N HIS A 238 -4.01 6.95 3.02
CA HIS A 238 -3.39 5.83 2.32
C HIS A 238 -4.16 4.57 2.64
N ALA A 239 -4.45 3.74 1.64
CA ALA A 239 -5.21 2.52 1.84
C ALA A 239 -4.50 1.30 1.29
N ALA A 240 -4.80 0.16 1.90
CA ALA A 240 -4.38 -1.14 1.40
C ALA A 240 -5.47 -2.17 1.68
N ARG A 241 -5.56 -3.16 0.81
CA ARG A 241 -6.38 -4.33 1.00
C ARG A 241 -5.50 -5.54 1.26
N THR A 242 -5.76 -6.24 2.34
CA THR A 242 -5.27 -7.59 2.56
C THR A 242 -6.33 -8.60 2.12
N LEU A 243 -5.94 -9.54 1.27
CA LEU A 243 -6.70 -10.75 0.99
C LEU A 243 -5.99 -11.93 1.64
N ALA A 244 -6.70 -12.67 2.49
CA ALA A 244 -6.18 -13.82 3.22
C ALA A 244 -7.14 -15.02 3.18
N PRO A 245 -7.38 -15.62 1.99
CA PRO A 245 -8.24 -16.78 1.89
C PRO A 245 -7.62 -17.98 2.62
N PRO A 246 -8.42 -18.85 3.25
CA PRO A 246 -7.91 -20.07 3.85
C PRO A 246 -7.40 -21.03 2.75
N LEU A 247 -6.19 -21.58 2.91
CA LEU A 247 -5.68 -22.70 2.10
C LEU A 247 -5.03 -23.76 2.99
N GLY A 248 -5.84 -24.74 3.41
CA GLY A 248 -5.37 -25.80 4.31
C GLY A 248 -4.82 -25.19 5.63
N PRO A 249 -3.63 -25.60 6.11
CA PRO A 249 -3.03 -25.04 7.32
C PRO A 249 -2.37 -23.66 7.11
N VAL A 250 -2.13 -23.25 5.85
CA VAL A 250 -1.48 -21.97 5.52
C VAL A 250 -2.54 -20.91 5.24
N ARG A 251 -2.44 -19.77 5.91
CA ARG A 251 -3.24 -18.59 5.57
C ARG A 251 -2.49 -17.80 4.51
N MET A 252 -2.62 -18.21 3.25
CA MET A 252 -2.10 -17.45 2.12
C MET A 252 -2.57 -16.00 2.24
N PHE A 253 -1.74 -15.05 1.86
CA PHE A 253 -2.17 -13.67 1.81
C PHE A 253 -1.37 -12.84 0.81
N THR A 254 -1.98 -11.74 0.40
CA THR A 254 -1.34 -10.68 -0.36
C THR A 254 -1.86 -9.34 0.15
N VAL A 255 -1.06 -8.28 0.00
CA VAL A 255 -1.43 -6.92 0.37
C VAL A 255 -1.34 -6.05 -0.88
N GLN A 256 -2.48 -5.50 -1.28
CA GLN A 256 -2.57 -4.59 -2.42
C GLN A 256 -2.76 -3.16 -1.91
N THR A 257 -1.79 -2.29 -2.17
CA THR A 257 -1.93 -0.86 -1.91
C THR A 257 -2.93 -0.23 -2.87
N LEU A 258 -3.69 0.76 -2.38
CA LEU A 258 -4.74 1.45 -3.13
C LEU A 258 -4.34 2.93 -3.24
N SER A 259 -3.99 3.32 -4.46
CA SER A 259 -3.73 4.71 -4.83
C SER A 259 -4.77 5.15 -5.86
N ASP A 260 -4.81 6.46 -6.13
CA ASP A 260 -5.74 7.07 -7.08
C ASP A 260 -5.83 6.28 -8.39
N ASP A 261 -7.04 5.80 -8.71
CA ASP A 261 -7.29 4.99 -9.91
C ASP A 261 -7.37 5.82 -11.20
N ARG A 262 -7.35 7.16 -11.07
CA ARG A 262 -7.43 8.16 -12.13
C ARG A 262 -8.58 7.90 -13.09
N ALA A 263 -9.65 7.28 -12.61
CA ALA A 263 -10.75 6.88 -13.47
C ALA A 263 -11.81 7.99 -13.63
N ASN A 264 -11.55 9.19 -13.09
CA ASN A 264 -12.25 10.42 -13.45
C ASN A 264 -11.37 11.25 -14.39
N VAL A 265 -11.96 11.83 -15.42
CA VAL A 265 -11.29 12.77 -16.32
C VAL A 265 -11.99 14.12 -16.18
N PRO A 266 -11.28 15.20 -15.79
CA PRO A 266 -11.88 16.52 -15.77
C PRO A 266 -12.27 16.91 -17.19
N VAL A 267 -13.55 17.23 -17.39
CA VAL A 267 -14.05 17.81 -18.64
C VAL A 267 -14.14 19.32 -18.45
N PRO A 268 -13.72 20.14 -19.43
CA PRO A 268 -13.88 21.58 -19.36
C PRO A 268 -15.35 21.97 -19.13
N GLU A 269 -15.58 23.04 -18.36
CA GLU A 269 -16.91 23.64 -18.29
C GLU A 269 -17.29 24.14 -19.69
N ALA A 270 -18.42 23.63 -20.20
CA ALA A 270 -18.98 24.07 -21.46
C ALA A 270 -20.04 25.13 -21.17
N GLU A 271 -19.80 26.36 -21.61
CA GLU A 271 -20.81 27.40 -21.62
C GLU A 271 -21.57 27.37 -22.95
N ARG A 272 -22.87 27.61 -22.89
CA ARG A 272 -23.72 27.62 -24.06
C ARG A 272 -23.58 28.98 -24.73
N ASP A 273 -22.85 29.03 -25.84
CA ASP A 273 -22.79 30.24 -26.67
C ASP A 273 -24.07 30.35 -27.51
N LEU A 274 -24.91 31.32 -27.17
CA LEU A 274 -26.19 31.57 -27.87
C LEU A 274 -26.04 32.57 -29.02
N SER A 275 -24.86 33.17 -29.24
CA SER A 275 -24.67 34.13 -30.34
C SER A 275 -24.67 33.49 -31.73
N VAL A 276 -24.67 32.16 -31.80
CA VAL A 276 -24.71 31.38 -33.06
C VAL A 276 -26.15 31.22 -33.60
N LEU A 277 -27.17 31.66 -32.85
CA LEU A 277 -28.58 31.59 -33.25
C LEU A 277 -29.12 32.89 -33.87
N ASP A 278 -28.30 33.94 -33.96
CA ASP A 278 -28.69 35.26 -34.44
C ASP A 278 -28.27 35.55 -35.91
N ASP A 279 -27.94 34.51 -36.70
CA ASP A 279 -27.67 34.60 -38.16
C ASP A 279 -28.81 34.06 -39.03
#